data_AF-A0A3B1CV35-F1
#
_entry.id   AF-A0A3B1CV35-F1
#
_cell.length_a   1.000
_cell.length_b   1.000
_cell.length_c   1.000
_cell.angle_alpha   90.00
_cell.angle_beta   90.00
_cell.angle_gamma   90.00
#
_symmetry.space_group_name_H-M   'P 1'
#
loop_
_entity.id
_entity.type
_entity.pdbx_description
1 polymer ?
#
loop_
_entity_poly.entity_id
_entity_poly.type
_entity_poly.pdbx_seq_one_letter_code
_entity_poly.pdbx_strand_id
1 'polypeptide(L)' 'DMVGSGIKEKYSYHKMGVPFRQMHSWDYSGPYHGFDGFPVFARDMDMTVNSPTWSLIRRKR' A
#
# COMPACT_ATOMS: atom_id res chain seq x y z
N ASP A 1 1.26 -5.32 8.51
CA ASP A 1 -0.03 -4.59 8.52
C ASP A 1 -0.01 -3.41 7.56
N MET A 2 -1.15 -3.02 7.00
CA MET A 2 -1.31 -1.87 6.09
C MET A 2 -2.70 -1.23 6.19
N VAL A 3 -2.83 -0.01 5.66
CA VAL A 3 -4.11 0.70 5.52
C VAL A 3 -4.50 0.79 4.03
N GLY A 4 -5.78 0.56 3.72
CA GLY A 4 -6.34 0.73 2.39
C GLY A 4 -7.42 1.82 2.37
N SER A 5 -7.23 2.89 1.60
CA SER A 5 -8.23 3.97 1.43
C SER A 5 -8.00 4.73 0.12
N GLY A 6 -8.31 6.02 0.04
CA GLY A 6 -8.16 6.86 -1.14
C GLY A 6 -6.91 7.74 -1.15
N ILE A 7 -6.81 8.56 -2.20
CA ILE A 7 -5.68 9.48 -2.42
C ILE A 7 -5.54 10.51 -1.30
N LYS A 8 -6.68 10.93 -0.71
CA LYS A 8 -6.72 11.97 0.32
C LYS A 8 -6.06 11.49 1.61
N GLU A 9 -6.11 10.18 1.87
CA GLU A 9 -5.60 9.56 3.08
C GLU A 9 -4.14 9.08 2.92
N LYS A 10 -3.72 8.76 1.69
CA LYS A 10 -2.41 8.12 1.36
C LYS A 10 -1.22 8.78 2.06
N TYR A 11 -1.04 10.08 1.87
CA TYR A 11 0.18 10.75 2.31
C TYR A 11 0.23 11.00 3.81
N SER A 12 -0.93 11.08 4.49
CA SER A 12 -0.98 11.18 5.95
C SER A 12 -0.38 9.92 6.59
N TYR A 13 -0.80 8.74 6.15
CA TYR A 13 -0.28 7.46 6.67
C TYR A 13 1.17 7.20 6.26
N HIS A 14 1.57 7.55 5.03
CA HIS A 14 2.97 7.44 4.63
C HIS A 14 3.91 8.28 5.52
N LYS A 15 3.52 9.51 5.88
CA LYS A 15 4.31 10.35 6.79
C LYS A 15 4.36 9.81 8.23
N MET A 16 3.37 9.00 8.62
CA MET A 16 3.37 8.26 9.88
C MET A 16 4.18 6.95 9.81
N GLY A 17 4.73 6.60 8.64
CA GLY A 17 5.47 5.36 8.43
C GLY A 17 4.61 4.10 8.47
N VAL A 18 3.34 4.23 8.08
CA VAL A 18 2.40 3.12 7.96
C VAL A 18 2.22 2.77 6.48
N PRO A 19 2.41 1.48 6.10
CA PRO A 19 2.16 1.05 4.73
C PRO A 19 0.72 1.35 4.27
N PHE A 20 0.57 1.91 3.06
CA PHE A 20 -0.72 2.32 2.53
C PHE A 20 -0.87 1.96 1.05
N ARG A 21 -2.05 1.47 0.66
CA ARG A 21 -2.41 1.25 -0.75
C ARG A 21 -3.71 1.96 -1.11
N GLN A 22 -3.76 2.58 -2.29
CA GLN A 22 -5.00 3.19 -2.78
C GLN A 22 -5.95 2.11 -3.31
N MET A 23 -7.10 1.95 -2.66
CA MET A 23 -8.09 0.93 -3.00
C MET A 23 -9.17 1.42 -3.98
N HIS A 24 -9.19 2.71 -4.32
CA HIS A 24 -10.09 3.25 -5.34
C HIS A 24 -9.46 3.25 -6.75
N SER A 25 -8.17 3.59 -6.82
CA SER A 25 -7.43 3.75 -8.07
C SER A 25 -6.46 2.59 -8.34
N TRP A 26 -6.44 1.58 -7.46
CA TRP A 26 -5.42 0.52 -7.43
C TRP A 26 -3.99 1.03 -7.37
N ASP A 27 -3.84 2.29 -6.94
CA ASP A 27 -2.58 3.01 -6.98
C ASP A 27 -1.91 2.93 -8.36
N TYR A 28 -2.75 3.05 -9.41
CA TYR A 28 -2.39 3.00 -10.83
C TYR A 28 -1.88 1.62 -11.33
N SER A 29 -2.23 0.55 -10.60
CA SER A 29 -2.01 -0.85 -11.00
C SER A 29 -3.31 -1.48 -11.53
N GLY A 30 -3.52 -2.77 -11.26
CA GLY A 30 -4.72 -3.52 -11.61
C GLY A 30 -4.57 -4.36 -12.89
N PRO A 31 -5.61 -5.13 -13.27
CA PRO A 31 -6.90 -5.29 -12.57
C PRO A 31 -6.77 -6.12 -11.27
N TYR A 32 -7.63 -5.85 -10.28
CA TYR A 32 -7.68 -6.64 -9.04
C TYR A 32 -8.87 -7.60 -8.98
N HIS A 33 -9.81 -7.51 -9.94
CA HIS A 33 -10.99 -8.36 -9.95
C HIS A 33 -10.72 -9.73 -10.56
N GLY A 34 -11.42 -10.73 -10.01
CA GLY A 34 -11.40 -12.11 -10.52
C GLY A 34 -10.13 -12.87 -10.16
N PHE A 35 -10.06 -14.11 -10.64
CA PHE A 35 -8.91 -14.99 -10.43
C PHE A 35 -7.63 -14.42 -11.05
N ASP A 36 -7.74 -13.80 -12.23
CA ASP A 36 -6.60 -13.22 -12.93
C ASP A 36 -6.08 -11.94 -12.25
N GLY A 37 -6.94 -11.22 -11.52
CA GLY A 37 -6.57 -10.01 -10.78
C GLY A 37 -5.96 -10.28 -9.41
N PHE A 38 -6.20 -11.47 -8.84
CA PHE A 38 -5.71 -11.81 -7.50
C PHE A 38 -4.17 -11.87 -7.40
N PRO A 39 -3.42 -12.42 -8.38
CA PRO A 39 -1.96 -12.33 -8.38
C PRO A 39 -1.42 -10.90 -8.36
N VAL A 40 -2.07 -9.99 -9.08
CA VAL A 40 -1.69 -8.56 -9.13
C VAL A 40 -1.97 -7.90 -7.77
N PHE A 41 -3.14 -8.14 -7.21
CA PHE A 41 -3.50 -7.68 -5.88
C PHE A 41 -2.50 -8.17 -4.83
N ALA A 42 -2.20 -9.47 -4.79
CA ALA A 42 -1.31 -10.08 -3.81
C ALA A 42 0.11 -9.50 -3.91
N ARG A 43 0.65 -9.39 -5.13
CA ARG A 43 1.96 -8.77 -5.39
C ARG A 43 2.02 -7.33 -4.88
N ASP A 44 0.98 -6.55 -5.14
CA ASP A 44 0.95 -5.14 -4.77
C ASP A 44 0.79 -4.92 -3.26
N MET A 45 0.07 -5.80 -2.58
CA MET A 45 -0.01 -5.80 -1.11
C MET A 45 1.35 -6.18 -0.49
N ASP A 46 1.99 -7.23 -0.99
CA ASP A 46 3.31 -7.67 -0.51
C ASP A 46 4.38 -6.58 -0.67
N MET A 47 4.49 -6.00 -1.87
CA MET A 47 5.41 -4.90 -2.16
C MET A 47 5.20 -3.69 -1.24
N THR A 48 3.94 -3.42 -0.86
CA THR A 48 3.60 -2.30 0.02
C THR A 48 3.95 -2.61 1.47
N VAL A 49 3.54 -3.76 2.00
CA VAL A 49 3.76 -4.13 3.41
C VAL A 49 5.24 -4.37 3.69
N ASN A 50 5.94 -5.06 2.79
CA ASN A 50 7.30 -5.51 2.98
C ASN A 50 8.35 -4.60 2.33
N SER A 51 7.97 -3.37 1.97
CA SER A 51 8.91 -2.41 1.38
C SER A 51 10.07 -2.12 2.36
N PRO A 52 11.34 -2.17 1.90
CA PRO A 52 12.48 -1.84 2.75
C PRO A 52 12.47 -0.36 3.18
N THR A 53 11.73 0.50 2.46
CA THR A 53 11.62 1.92 2.74
C THR A 53 11.08 2.22 4.14
N TRP A 54 10.22 1.36 4.70
CA TRP A 54 9.68 1.53 6.06
C TRP A 54 10.75 1.44 7.15
N SER A 55 11.83 0.69 6.91
CA SER A 55 12.97 0.57 7.84
C SER A 55 13.84 1.83 7.88
N LEU A 56 13.74 2.69 6.87
CA LEU A 56 14.49 3.95 6.78
C LEU A 56 13.83 5.09 7.58
N ILE A 57 12.59 4.91 8.04
CA ILE A 57 11.87 5.91 8.81
C ILE A 57 12.30 5.83 10.27
N ARG A 58 12.95 6.90 10.76
CA ARG A 58 13.33 7.02 12.17
C ARG A 58 12.07 7.19 13.03
N ARG A 59 11.60 6.11 13.67
CA ARG A 59 10.57 6.20 14.71
C ARG A 59 11.13 6.98 15.89
N LYS A 60 10.62 8.20 16.12
CA LYS A 60 10.78 8.87 17.41
C LYS A 60 9.97 8.03 18.42
N ARG A 61 10.68 7.35 19.31
CA ARG A 61 10.07 6.81 20.54
C ARG A 61 9.59 7.95 21.40
#